data_AF-A0A5B6VZK1-F1
#
_entry.id   AF-A0A5B6VZK1-F1
#
_cell.length_a   1.000
_cell.length_b   1.000
_cell.length_c   1.000
_cell.angle_alpha   90.00
_cell.angle_beta   90.00
_cell.angle_gamma   90.00
#
_symmetry.space_group_name_H-M   'P 1'
#
loop_
_entity.id
_entity.type
_entity.pdbx_description
1 polymer ?
#
loop_
_entity_poly.entity_id
_entity_poly.type
_entity_poly.pdbx_seq_one_letter_code
_entity_poly.pdbx_strand_id
1 'polypeptide(L)' 'MNAVFSAILSIDNALADLGASINVLPYKMFKQLGLGKPKQTRMSIQLADKTIRIPKGYN' A
#
# COMPACT_ATOMS: atom_id res chain seq x y z
N MET A 1 13.87 -6.46 -7.41
CA MET A 1 13.94 -5.32 -8.34
C MET A 1 13.70 -4.06 -7.55
N ASN A 2 14.60 -3.11 -7.71
CA ASN A 2 15.00 -2.11 -6.74
C ASN A 2 14.99 -0.78 -7.46
N ALA A 3 14.21 0.19 -6.96
CA ALA A 3 14.28 1.59 -7.32
C ALA A 3 13.37 2.42 -6.39
N VAL A 4 13.98 3.29 -5.58
CA VAL A 4 13.62 4.67 -5.15
C VAL A 4 12.13 4.95 -4.77
N PHE A 5 11.79 5.77 -3.76
CA PHE A 5 12.27 7.13 -3.57
C PHE A 5 11.86 7.71 -2.21
N SER A 6 12.80 8.40 -1.57
CA SER A 6 12.54 9.49 -0.62
C SER A 6 11.80 10.61 -1.36
N ALA A 7 10.48 10.52 -1.50
CA ALA A 7 9.65 11.59 -2.06
C ALA A 7 8.79 12.16 -0.94
N ILE A 8 8.86 13.48 -0.81
CA ILE A 8 8.28 14.33 0.23
C ILE A 8 6.75 14.20 0.21
N LEU A 9 6.23 13.21 0.93
CA LEU A 9 4.96 13.24 1.63
C LEU A 9 5.31 12.96 3.08
N SER A 10 5.20 13.96 3.95
CA SER A 10 5.28 13.70 5.39
C SER A 10 4.09 12.81 5.74
N ILE A 11 4.31 11.50 5.79
CA ILE A 11 3.37 10.58 6.40
C ILE A 11 3.67 10.63 7.89
N ASP A 12 3.04 11.59 8.57
CA ASP A 12 3.11 11.65 10.02
C ASP A 12 2.54 10.33 10.56
N ASN A 13 3.38 9.53 11.22
CA ASN A 13 3.06 8.19 11.75
C ASN A 13 2.95 7.05 10.73
N ALA A 14 3.90 6.94 9.79
CA ALA A 14 4.07 5.69 9.05
C ALA A 14 4.53 4.55 9.97
N LEU A 15 3.81 3.43 9.99
CA LEU A 15 4.25 2.20 10.66
C LEU A 15 5.09 1.38 9.67
N ALA A 16 6.38 1.25 9.93
CA ALA A 16 7.27 0.38 9.16
C ALA A 16 7.39 -0.98 9.87
N ASP A 17 6.85 -2.02 9.22
CA ASP A 17 7.05 -3.41 9.64
C ASP A 17 8.05 -4.08 8.70
N LEU A 18 9.28 -4.29 9.17
CA LEU A 18 10.34 -4.94 8.39
C LEU A 18 10.12 -6.45 8.20
N GLY A 19 9.21 -7.06 8.97
CA GLY A 19 8.77 -8.43 8.79
C GLY A 19 7.62 -8.58 7.78
N ALA A 20 6.99 -7.48 7.38
CA ALA A 20 5.91 -7.51 6.40
C ALA A 20 6.46 -7.79 5.00
N SER A 21 5.89 -8.79 4.33
CA SER A 21 6.19 -9.09 2.93
C SER A 21 5.48 -8.18 1.93
N ILE A 22 4.62 -7.28 2.41
CA ILE A 22 3.80 -6.37 1.61
C ILE A 22 3.85 -4.94 2.13
N ASN A 23 3.88 -3.98 1.21
CA ASN A 23 3.69 -2.56 1.52
C ASN A 23 2.23 -2.17 1.27
N VAL A 24 1.63 -1.42 2.20
CA VAL A 24 0.24 -0.95 2.07
C VAL A 24 0.22 0.57 2.10
N LEU A 25 -0.39 1.17 1.07
CA LEU A 25 -0.68 2.60 1.02
C LEU A 25 -2.17 2.83 1.24
N PRO A 26 -2.59 3.69 2.18
CA PRO A 26 -3.99 4.05 2.33
C PRO A 26 -4.57 4.66 1.05
N TYR A 27 -5.78 4.23 0.68
CA TYR A 27 -6.41 4.64 -0.59
C TYR A 27 -6.61 6.17 -0.71
N LYS A 28 -6.81 6.87 0.42
CA LYS A 28 -6.90 8.33 0.43
C LYS A 28 -5.60 8.97 -0.08
N MET A 29 -4.44 8.49 0.39
CA MET A 29 -3.14 8.97 -0.07
C MET A 29 -2.90 8.59 -1.54
N PHE A 30 -3.25 7.36 -1.94
CA PHE A 30 -3.17 6.93 -3.33
C PHE A 30 -3.90 7.91 -4.28
N LYS A 31 -5.10 8.37 -3.89
CA LYS A 31 -5.86 9.38 -4.64
C LYS A 31 -5.19 10.75 -4.63
N GLN A 32 -4.66 11.19 -3.49
CA GLN A 32 -3.97 12.48 -3.37
C GLN A 32 -2.70 12.55 -4.21
N LEU A 33 -2.01 11.43 -4.36
CA LEU A 33 -0.83 11.30 -5.22
C LEU A 33 -1.15 11.26 -6.72
N GLY A 34 -2.42 11.12 -7.11
CA GLY A 34 -2.80 11.12 -8.52
C GLY A 34 -2.26 9.93 -9.33
N LEU A 35 -2.00 8.78 -8.69
CA LEU A 35 -1.40 7.57 -9.30
C LEU A 35 -2.32 6.84 -10.30
N GLY A 36 -3.34 7.51 -10.82
CA GLY A 36 -4.30 6.94 -11.77
C GLY A 36 -5.27 5.95 -11.14
N LYS A 37 -5.76 5.00 -11.95
CA LYS A 37 -6.71 3.98 -11.50
C LYS A 37 -5.94 2.77 -10.96
N PRO A 38 -6.26 2.30 -9.74
CA PRO A 38 -5.61 1.12 -9.21
C PRO A 38 -6.10 -0.14 -9.96
N LYS A 39 -5.20 -1.11 -10.12
CA LYS A 39 -5.45 -2.37 -10.82
C LYS A 39 -5.96 -3.43 -9.85
N GLN A 40 -6.96 -4.20 -10.29
CA GLN A 40 -7.43 -5.34 -9.50
C GLN A 40 -6.32 -6.42 -9.42
N THR A 41 -6.17 -7.00 -8.25
CA THR A 41 -5.25 -8.13 -8.03
C THR A 41 -6.04 -9.40 -7.79
N ARG A 42 -5.40 -10.55 -7.98
CA ARG A 42 -5.93 -11.86 -7.57
C ARG A 42 -5.48 -12.25 -6.15
N MET A 43 -4.93 -11.31 -5.39
CA MET A 43 -4.42 -11.54 -4.04
C MET A 43 -5.52 -11.33 -3.00
N SER A 44 -5.39 -12.01 -1.87
CA SER A 44 -6.15 -11.74 -0.65
C SER A 44 -5.19 -11.64 0.53
N ILE A 45 -5.52 -10.76 1.48
CA ILE A 45 -4.76 -10.56 2.71
C ILE A 45 -5.69 -10.83 3.87
N GLN A 46 -5.27 -11.70 4.79
CA GLN A 46 -5.94 -11.87 6.06
C GLN A 46 -5.27 -10.97 7.11
N LEU A 47 -6.07 -10.14 7.78
CA LEU A 47 -5.60 -9.26 8.85
C LEU A 47 -5.61 -9.99 10.20
N ALA A 48 -4.98 -9.41 11.22
CA ALA A 48 -4.91 -9.98 12.56
C ALA A 48 -6.30 -10.18 13.21
N ASP A 49 -7.29 -9.37 12.83
CA ASP A 49 -8.69 -9.51 13.21
C ASP A 49 -9.44 -10.60 12.40
N LYS A 50 -8.70 -11.39 11.61
CA LYS A 50 -9.17 -12.46 10.71
C LYS A 50 -10.01 -11.98 9.53
N THR A 51 -10.17 -10.66 9.34
CA THR A 51 -10.87 -10.14 8.17
C THR A 51 -10.03 -10.36 6.91
N ILE A 52 -10.70 -10.71 5.80
CA ILE A 52 -10.07 -10.89 4.50
C ILE A 52 -10.30 -9.64 3.65
N ARG A 53 -9.23 -9.09 3.09
CA ARG A 53 -9.26 -7.94 2.19
C ARG A 53 -8.61 -8.28 0.85
N ILE A 54 -9.18 -7.76 -0.24
CA ILE A 54 -8.59 -7.88 -1.57
C ILE A 54 -7.91 -6.54 -1.88
N PRO A 55 -6.56 -6.48 -1.88
CA PRO A 55 -5.85 -5.25 -2.18
C PRO A 55 -5.99 -4.90 -3.67
N LYS A 56 -5.89 -3.60 -3.94
CA LYS A 56 -5.72 -3.10 -5.30
C LYS A 56 -4.26 -2.74 -5.50
N GLY A 57 -3.68 -3.22 -6.59
CA GLY A 57 -2.30 -2.91 -6.97
C GLY A 57 -2.24 -1.58 -7.71
N TYR A 58 -1.03 -1.07 -7.84
CA TYR A 58 -0.69 -0.03 -8.79
C TYR A 58 0.59 -0.46 -9.52
N ASN A 59 0.69 -0.08 -10.79
CA ASN A 59 1.86 -0.38 -11.63
C ASN A 59 2.88 0.74 -11.52
#